data_AF-A0A1H8S0T4-F1
#
_entry.id   AF-A0A1H8S0T4-F1
#
_cell.length_a   1.000
_cell.length_b   1.000
_cell.length_c   1.000
_cell.angle_alpha   90.00
_cell.angle_beta   90.00
_cell.angle_gamma   90.00
#
_symmetry.space_group_name_H-M   'P 1'
#
loop_
_entity.id
_entity.type
_entity.pdbx_description
1 polymer ?
#
loop_
_entity_poly.entity_id
_entity_poly.type
_entity_poly.pdbx_seq_one_letter_code
_entity_poly.pdbx_strand_id
1 'polypeptide(L)' 'MAWGESDRVVDADYGRAVPDAEFRLLPGTGQMPHVETPAELLPVVWEFAEAHARAHVRDEGRGGA' A
#
# COMPACT_ATOMS: atom_id res chain seq x y z
N MET A 1 -1.91 2.23 -0.46
CA MET A 1 -1.78 2.74 -1.84
C MET A 1 -0.40 3.33 -2.01
N ALA A 2 0.54 2.57 -2.57
CA ALA A 2 1.83 3.10 -2.99
C ALA A 2 1.70 3.63 -4.42
N TRP A 3 1.96 4.92 -4.63
CA TRP A 3 1.65 5.64 -5.85
C TRP A 3 2.89 6.32 -6.41
N GLY A 4 3.17 6.15 -7.71
CA GLY A 4 4.30 6.85 -8.33
C GLY A 4 4.02 8.33 -8.53
N GLU A 5 4.92 9.19 -8.05
CA GLU A 5 4.79 10.64 -8.23
C GLU A 5 4.76 11.05 -9.70
N SER A 6 5.45 10.31 -10.57
CA SER A 6 5.53 10.54 -12.01
C SER A 6 4.52 9.70 -12.81
N ASP A 7 3.48 9.16 -12.16
CA ASP A 7 2.37 8.53 -12.86
C ASP A 7 1.68 9.55 -13.77
N ARG A 8 1.54 9.21 -15.06
CA ARG A 8 0.93 10.05 -16.10
C ARG A 8 -0.36 9.47 -16.66
N VAL A 9 -0.81 8.34 -16.13
CA VAL A 9 -2.03 7.67 -16.56
C VAL A 9 -3.17 8.01 -15.62
N VAL A 10 -2.91 7.97 -14.31
CA VAL A 10 -3.87 8.37 -13.28
C VAL A 10 -3.21 9.38 -12.34
N ASP A 11 -3.91 10.47 -12.03
CA ASP A 11 -3.39 11.50 -11.13
C ASP A 11 -3.40 11.00 -9.67
N ALA A 12 -2.40 11.42 -8.89
CA ALA A 12 -2.29 11.13 -7.46
C ALA A 12 -3.54 11.58 -6.67
N ASP A 13 -4.24 12.62 -7.11
CA ASP A 13 -5.48 13.07 -6.46
C ASP A 13 -6.57 12.01 -6.46
N TYR A 14 -6.60 11.13 -7.47
CA TYR A 14 -7.49 9.98 -7.47
C TYR A 14 -7.18 9.01 -6.33
N GLY A 15 -5.90 8.69 -6.14
CA GLY A 15 -5.46 7.80 -5.07
C GLY A 15 -5.70 8.37 -3.67
N ARG A 16 -5.60 9.69 -3.50
CA ARG A 16 -5.90 10.40 -2.24
C ARG A 16 -7.38 10.41 -1.90
N ALA A 17 -8.25 10.29 -2.89
CA ALA A 17 -9.70 10.33 -2.70
C ALA A 17 -10.27 9.00 -2.15
N VAL A 18 -9.49 7.92 -2.09
CA VAL A 18 -9.94 6.62 -1.58
C VAL A 18 -10.09 6.67 -0.05
N PRO A 19 -11.31 6.50 0.49
CA PRO A 19 -11.53 6.51 1.93
C PRO A 19 -10.79 5.37 2.63
N ASP A 20 -10.31 5.62 3.85
CA ASP A 20 -9.66 4.66 4.75
C ASP A 20 -8.39 3.98 4.19
N ALA A 21 -7.92 4.39 3.01
CA ALA A 21 -6.68 3.91 2.44
C ALA A 21 -5.48 4.70 2.94
N GLU A 22 -4.44 3.99 3.40
CA GLU A 22 -3.14 4.63 3.61
C GLU A 22 -2.54 4.99 2.24
N PHE A 23 -2.32 6.27 1.98
CA PHE A 23 -1.75 6.77 0.73
C PHE A 23 -0.28 7.18 0.91
N ARG A 24 0.60 6.68 0.04
CA ARG A 24 2.04 6.94 0.04
C ARG A 24 2.51 7.26 -1.37
N LEU A 25 3.15 8.41 -1.56
CA LEU A 25 3.84 8.76 -2.80
C LEU A 25 5.25 8.19 -2.83
N LEU A 26 5.64 7.66 -3.99
CA LEU A 26 6.97 7.16 -4.32
C LEU A 26 7.65 8.16 -5.25
N PRO A 27 8.65 8.92 -4.77
CA PRO A 27 9.35 9.92 -5.58
C PRO A 27 10.06 9.29 -6.78
N GLY A 28 9.98 9.94 -7.95
CA GLY A 28 10.65 9.46 -9.17
C GLY A 28 10.11 8.15 -9.75
N THR A 29 9.02 7.60 -9.20
CA THR A 29 8.37 6.38 -9.66
C THR A 29 7.20 6.70 -10.57
N GLY A 30 6.97 5.89 -11.60
CA GLY A 30 5.85 6.01 -12.53
C GLY A 30 4.68 5.11 -12.16
N GLN A 31 3.92 4.70 -13.17
CA GLN A 31 2.70 3.91 -13.00
C GLN A 31 2.98 2.50 -12.44
N MET A 32 4.19 1.97 -12.64
CA MET A 32 4.50 0.56 -12.39
C MET A 32 5.61 0.40 -11.35
N PRO A 33 5.34 0.76 -10.08
CA PRO A 33 6.35 0.88 -9.04
C PRO A 33 7.13 -0.40 -8.76
N HIS A 34 6.51 -1.58 -8.97
CA HIS A 34 7.15 -2.87 -8.76
C HIS A 34 8.18 -3.24 -9.85
N VAL A 35 8.07 -2.66 -11.04
CA VAL A 35 9.04 -2.83 -12.14
C VAL A 35 10.08 -1.71 -12.12
N GLU A 36 9.63 -0.47 -11.89
CA GLU A 36 10.45 0.73 -12.05
C GLU A 36 11.37 0.96 -10.85
N THR A 37 10.83 0.85 -9.63
CA THR A 37 11.54 1.17 -8.39
C THR A 37 11.23 0.15 -7.29
N PRO A 38 11.56 -1.15 -7.49
CA PRO A 38 11.26 -2.19 -6.50
C PRO A 38 11.90 -1.91 -5.13
N ALA A 39 13.08 -1.28 -5.11
CA ALA A 39 13.76 -0.89 -3.87
C ALA A 39 12.99 0.16 -3.06
N GLU A 40 12.26 1.06 -3.72
CA GLU A 40 11.42 2.07 -3.07
C GLU A 40 10.06 1.48 -2.65
N LEU A 41 9.53 0.52 -3.42
CA LEU A 41 8.23 -0.09 -3.15
C LEU A 41 8.28 -1.09 -1.98
N LEU A 42 9.32 -1.92 -1.92
CA LEU A 42 9.39 -3.04 -0.96
C LEU A 42 9.28 -2.61 0.52
N PRO A 43 9.98 -1.55 0.98
CA PRO A 43 9.83 -1.08 2.37
C PRO A 43 8.39 -0.67 2.70
N VAL A 44 7.72 0.05 1.79
CA VAL A 44 6.33 0.51 2.00
C VAL A 44 5.38 -0.67 2.18
N VAL A 45 5.52 -1.73 1.37
CA VAL A 45 4.70 -2.94 1.48
C VAL A 45 4.97 -3.67 2.80
N TRP A 46 6.25 -3.77 3.18
CA TRP A 46 6.66 -4.49 4.38
C TRP A 46 6.20 -3.79 5.66
N GLU A 47 6.40 -2.47 5.76
CA GLU A 47 5.92 -1.65 6.87
C GLU A 47 4.39 -1.72 7.02
N PHE A 48 3.66 -1.65 5.90
CA PHE A 48 2.22 -1.81 5.91
C PHE A 48 1.82 -3.19 6.44
N ALA A 49 2.48 -4.26 5.97
CA ALA A 49 2.19 -5.62 6.43
C ALA A 49 2.47 -5.78 7.94
N GLU A 50 3.61 -5.28 8.43
CA GLU A 50 3.95 -5.34 9.86
C GLU A 50 2.96 -4.58 10.74
N ALA A 51 2.52 -3.40 10.31
CA ALA A 51 1.55 -2.58 11.03
C ALA A 51 0.18 -3.28 11.16
N HIS A 52 -0.21 -4.08 10.16
CA HIS A 52 -1.54 -4.70 10.08
C HIS A 52 -1.56 -6.22 10.34
N ALA A 53 -0.39 -6.85 10.52
CA ALA A 53 -0.26 -8.30 10.75
C ALA A 53 -1.07 -8.82 11.96
N ARG A 54 -1.39 -7.96 12.93
CA ARG A 54 -2.17 -8.33 14.12
C ARG A 54 -3.70 -8.32 13.92
N ALA A 55 -4.20 -7.89 12.77
CA ALA A 55 -5.64 -7.87 12.47
C ALA A 55 -6.21 -9.28 12.21
N HIS A 56 -5.38 -10.25 11.81
CA HIS A 56 -5.84 -11.59 11.40
C HIS A 56 -5.80 -12.68 12.51
N VAL A 57 -5.25 -12.40 13.70
CA VAL A 57 -5.11 -13.42 14.77
C VAL A 57 -6.36 -13.53 15.68
N ARG A 58 -7.42 -12.71 15.45
CA ARG A 58 -8.64 -12.70 16.30
C ARG A 58 -9.89 -13.35 15.69
N ASP A 59 -9.77 -14.17 14.64
CA ASP A 59 -10.94 -14.87 14.07
C ASP A 59 -10.93 -16.40 14.24
N GLU A 60 -9.79 -17.04 14.50
CA GLU A 60 -9.72 -18.51 14.65
C GLU A 60 -10.00 -19.05 16.07
N GLY A 61 -10.67 -18.27 16.93
CA GLY A 61 -10.75 -18.56 18.37
C GLY A 61 -12.15 -18.78 18.98
N ARG A 62 -13.25 -18.69 18.23
CA ARG A 62 -14.59 -18.78 18.86
C ARG A 62 -15.62 -19.49 17.99
N GLY A 63 -15.46 -20.81 17.88
CA GLY A 63 -16.44 -21.72 17.29
C GLY A 63 -16.40 -23.09 17.97
N GLY A 64 -16.48 -23.11 19.30
CA GLY A 64 -16.48 -24.34 20.08
C GLY A 64 -17.24 -24.15 21.39
N ALA A 65 -18.53 -24.44 21.36
CA ALA A 65 -19.39 -24.79 22.50
C ALA A 65 -20.71 -25.35 21.95
#